data_AF-A0A967SMQ6-F1
#
_entry.id   AF-A0A967SMQ6-F1
#
_cell.length_a   1.000
_cell.length_b   1.000
_cell.length_c   1.000
_cell.angle_alpha   90.00
_cell.angle_beta   90.00
_cell.angle_gamma   90.00
#
_symmetry.space_group_name_H-M   'P 1'
#
loop_
_entity.id
_entity.type
_entity.pdbx_description
1 polymer ?
#
loop_
_entity_poly.entity_id
_entity_poly.type
_entity_poly.pdbx_seq_one_letter_code
_entity_poly.pdbx_strand_id
1 'polypeptide(L)' 'MKFEEMTLSPNIMSGLQDINYTELTELQEKVIPAVLEGNDALIKAEPGSSKIASFVIPALEQVNKRE' A
#
# COMPACT_ATOMS: atom_id res chain seq x y z
N MET A 1 -6.18 10.08 -3.84
CA MET A 1 -6.96 8.82 -3.82
C MET A 1 -7.01 8.30 -2.39
N LYS A 2 -8.16 7.78 -1.94
CA LYS A 2 -8.27 7.16 -0.60
C LYS A 2 -7.88 5.70 -0.62
N PHE A 3 -7.40 5.17 0.51
CA PHE A 3 -7.13 3.73 0.64
C PHE A 3 -8.39 2.88 0.46
N GLU A 4 -9.55 3.40 0.86
CA GLU A 4 -10.87 2.76 0.69
C GLU A 4 -11.23 2.49 -0.78
N GLU A 5 -10.62 3.21 -1.72
CA GLU A 5 -10.81 3.00 -3.16
C GLU A 5 -9.94 1.83 -3.69
N MET A 6 -9.06 1.28 -2.86
CA MET A 6 -8.24 0.11 -3.20
C MET A 6 -8.89 -1.19 -2.75
N THR A 7 -8.71 -2.25 -3.54
CA THR A 7 -9.11 -3.61 -3.17
C THR A 7 -8.08 -4.22 -2.22
N LEU A 8 -8.13 -3.81 -0.94
CA LEU A 8 -7.33 -4.37 0.15
C LEU A 8 -8.19 -5.23 1.09
N SER A 9 -7.57 -6.16 1.78
CA SER A 9 -8.25 -7.01 2.75
C SER A 9 -8.78 -6.22 3.97
N PRO A 10 -9.88 -6.69 4.61
CA PRO A 10 -10.48 -5.99 5.74
C PRO A 10 -9.52 -5.76 6.92
N ASN A 11 -8.64 -6.73 7.19
CA ASN A 11 -7.65 -6.62 8.27
C ASN A 11 -6.67 -5.47 8.04
N ILE A 12 -6.20 -5.31 6.80
CA ILE A 12 -5.30 -4.20 6.44
C ILE A 12 -6.05 -2.87 6.48
N MET A 13 -7.28 -2.83 5.96
CA MET A 13 -8.11 -1.62 6.01
C MET A 13 -8.36 -1.15 7.45
N SER A 14 -8.68 -2.07 8.36
CA SER A 14 -8.85 -1.78 9.78
C SER A 14 -7.57 -1.20 10.38
N GLY A 15 -6.41 -1.81 10.12
CA GLY A 15 -5.13 -1.33 10.63
C GLY A 15 -4.77 0.07 10.11
N LEU A 16 -5.10 0.39 8.85
CA LEU A 16 -4.92 1.73 8.27
C LEU A 16 -5.84 2.75 8.96
N GLN A 17 -7.08 2.40 9.26
CA GLN A 17 -8.03 3.25 9.97
C GLN A 17 -7.58 3.54 11.41
N ASP A 18 -7.08 2.54 12.12
CA ASP A 18 -6.61 2.67 13.51
C ASP A 18 -5.50 3.71 13.66
N ILE A 19 -4.66 3.86 12.64
CA ILE A 19 -3.57 4.85 12.60
C ILE A 19 -3.96 6.15 11.86
N ASN A 20 -5.23 6.32 11.51
CA ASN A 20 -5.77 7.43 10.72
C ASN A 20 -5.03 7.64 9.38
N TYR A 21 -4.61 6.54 8.74
CA TYR A 21 -3.93 6.59 7.46
C TYR A 21 -4.93 6.42 6.30
N THR A 22 -5.45 7.54 5.82
CA THR A 22 -6.64 7.58 4.95
C THR A 22 -6.34 7.88 3.48
N GLU A 23 -5.27 8.61 3.21
CA GLU A 23 -4.93 9.12 1.88
C GLU A 23 -3.61 8.56 1.36
N LEU A 24 -3.59 8.23 0.07
CA LEU A 24 -2.38 7.86 -0.62
C LEU A 24 -1.57 9.11 -1.01
N THR A 25 -0.25 9.00 -0.92
CA THR A 25 0.67 9.90 -1.62
C THR A 25 0.73 9.57 -3.11
N GLU A 26 1.12 10.53 -3.95
CA GLU A 26 1.29 10.30 -5.41
C GLU A 26 2.18 9.10 -5.75
N LEU A 27 3.19 8.83 -4.93
CA LEU A 27 4.06 7.67 -5.10
C LEU A 27 3.31 6.36 -4.82
N GLN A 28 2.50 6.34 -3.76
CA GLN A 28 1.71 5.17 -3.38
C GLN A 28 0.62 4.85 -4.40
N GLU A 29 -0.05 5.88 -4.92
CA GLU A 29 -1.06 5.72 -5.98
C GLU A 29 -0.49 5.02 -7.22
N LYS A 30 0.80 5.22 -7.52
CA LYS A 30 1.48 4.58 -8.66
C LYS A 30 2.02 3.20 -8.31
N VAL A 31 2.60 3.05 -7.12
CA VAL A 31 3.35 1.85 -6.74
C VAL A 31 2.43 0.75 -6.24
N ILE A 32 1.52 1.05 -5.33
CA ILE A 32 0.76 0.01 -4.61
C ILE A 32 -0.08 -0.82 -5.60
N PRO A 33 -0.84 -0.25 -6.56
CA PRO A 33 -1.59 -1.05 -7.53
C PRO A 33 -0.67 -1.95 -8.36
N ALA A 34 0.44 -1.42 -8.87
CA ALA A 34 1.38 -2.17 -9.69
C ALA A 34 1.96 -3.39 -8.96
N VAL A 35 2.31 -3.25 -7.67
CA VAL A 35 2.84 -4.36 -6.86
C VAL A 35 1.75 -5.36 -6.48
N LEU A 36 0.51 -4.90 -6.23
CA LEU A 36 -0.63 -5.80 -5.97
C LEU A 36 -1.00 -6.65 -7.19
N GLU A 37 -0.76 -6.15 -8.40
CA GLU A 37 -0.91 -6.89 -9.66
C GLU A 37 0.21 -7.93 -9.90
N GLY A 38 1.22 -7.97 -9.03
CA GLY A 38 2.33 -8.93 -9.09
C GLY A 38 3.52 -8.45 -9.92
N ASN A 39 3.60 -7.15 -10.24
CA ASN A 39 4.75 -6.59 -10.94
C ASN A 39 5.89 -6.27 -9.95
N ASP A 40 7.13 -6.48 -10.41
CA ASP A 40 8.31 -5.98 -9.70
C ASP A 40 8.43 -4.45 -9.84
N ALA A 41 8.84 -3.77 -8.78
CA ALA A 41 8.98 -2.32 -8.75
C ALA A 41 10.36 -1.87 -8.26
N LEU A 42 11.01 -0.98 -9.02
CA LEU A 42 12.19 -0.24 -8.58
C LEU A 42 11.78 1.20 -8.27
N ILE A 43 11.92 1.62 -7.01
CA ILE A 43 11.42 2.92 -6.54
C ILE A 43 12.58 3.82 -6.13
N LYS A 44 12.70 4.97 -6.80
CA LYS A 44 13.59 6.06 -6.38
C LYS A 44 12.75 7.23 -5.90
N ALA A 45 12.99 7.66 -4.66
CA ALA A 45 12.36 8.83 -4.07
C ALA A 45 13.26 9.42 -2.97
N GLU A 46 12.86 10.50 -2.31
CA GLU A 46 13.63 11.14 -1.25
C GLU A 46 13.42 10.45 0.12
N PRO A 47 14.26 10.71 1.14
CA PRO A 47 13.97 10.28 2.50
C PRO A 47 12.63 10.84 3.00
N GLY A 48 11.85 10.02 3.71
CA GLY A 48 10.52 10.43 4.21
C GLY A 48 9.39 10.37 3.18
N SER A 49 9.63 10.04 1.91
CA SER A 49 8.63 10.02 0.83
C SER A 49 7.66 8.81 0.85
N SER A 50 7.31 8.29 2.03
CA SER A 50 6.28 7.25 2.19
C SER A 50 6.53 5.91 1.46
N LYS A 51 7.75 5.69 0.94
CA LYS A 51 8.16 4.48 0.19
C LYS A 51 7.99 3.19 1.01
N ILE A 52 8.15 3.29 2.32
CA ILE A 52 8.01 2.16 3.25
C ILE A 52 6.58 1.63 3.16
N ALA A 53 5.58 2.49 3.32
CA ALA A 53 4.18 2.07 3.20
C ALA A 53 3.82 1.57 1.79
N SER A 54 4.44 2.13 0.74
CA SER A 54 4.27 1.65 -0.64
C SER A 54 4.75 0.21 -0.85
N PHE A 55 5.67 -0.28 -0.01
CA PHE A 55 6.12 -1.66 -0.02
C PHE A 55 5.36 -2.52 1.01
N VAL A 56 5.21 -2.03 2.25
CA VAL A 56 4.64 -2.78 3.37
C VAL A 56 3.18 -3.15 3.13
N ILE A 57 2.36 -2.22 2.64
CA ILE A 57 0.93 -2.47 2.40
C ILE A 57 0.72 -3.62 1.40
N PRO A 58 1.29 -3.58 0.17
CA PRO A 58 1.11 -4.70 -0.76
C PRO A 58 1.79 -5.99 -0.29
N ALA A 59 2.91 -5.91 0.44
CA ALA A 59 3.54 -7.11 1.01
C ALA A 59 2.65 -7.80 2.06
N LEU A 60 2.04 -7.04 2.97
CA LEU A 60 1.09 -7.57 3.95
C LEU A 60 -0.15 -8.16 3.26
N GLU A 61 -0.66 -7.50 2.21
CA GLU A 61 -1.82 -8.01 1.45
C GLU A 61 -1.49 -9.34 0.78
N GLN A 62 -0.29 -9.49 0.21
CA GLN A 62 0.16 -10.75 -0.36
C GLN A 62 0.31 -11.87 0.67
N VAL A 63 0.77 -11.55 1.89
CA VAL A 63 0.86 -12.53 2.98
C VAL A 63 -0.54 -12.96 3.43
N ASN A 64 -1.45 -12.00 3.64
CA ASN A 64 -2.82 -12.26 4.09
C ASN A 64 -3.62 -13.10 3.07
N LYS A 65 -3.36 -12.96 1.76
CA LYS A 65 -3.99 -13.81 0.72
C LYS A 65 -3.51 -15.26 0.69
N ARG A 66 -2.40 -15.57 1.35
CA ARG A 66 -1.83 -16.94 1.40
C ARG A 66 -2.35 -17.76 2.58
N GLU A 67 -2.96 -17.11 3.56
CA GLU A 67 -3.67 -17.74 4.68
C GLU A 67 -5.09 -18.17 4.25
#